data_AF-A0A7J3MGM7-F1
#
_entry.id   AF-A0A7J3MGM7-F1
#
_cell.length_a   1.000
_cell.length_b   1.000
_cell.length_c   1.000
_cell.angle_alpha   90.00
_cell.angle_beta   90.00
_cell.angle_gamma   90.00
#
_symmetry.space_group_name_H-M   'P 1'
#
loop_
_entity.id
_entity.type
_entity.pdbx_description
1 polymer ?
#
loop_
_entity_poly.entity_id
_entity_poly.type
_entity_poly.pdbx_seq_one_letter_code
_entity_poly.pdbx_strand_id
1 'polypeptide(L)'
;MKCFTMPEWAWFKLNEDAIENFANDYKKFLCEAKTERETVKYLIKEAKRYDFKPIDELEKLSVGDKVYATFRNKLVAMAVIGKNPVTKGFRIIGSHTDTPRIDLKPAPLYENSGIAMLKTHYYGGVKKYQWVAIPLALHGTIAFKDGTVKDIVIGEDDSDPIFVIPDVAPHIGGKKQESRKGTEVIEGEELHTIAGNKPIRSEKQDEKDSVKKMVLKILEEKYGIKEEDLISADLALVPAFKPRDAGFDRSMIAAYGQDDRVCVYTSFRALIEQEKPEFTAIGLFVDREEIGSAGDTSINSMFFEYFITEIMRKSAAGTNIDVLIKAFTNSRAISADVNTVVDPLHGDLYDLSNAGFLGKGVILTKYTGRGGKYSTSEAHAEY
;
A
#
# COMPACT_ATOMS: atom_id res chain seq x y z
N MET A 1 38.80 -8.59 1.30
CA MET A 1 37.58 -7.88 1.77
C MET A 1 37.44 -6.58 0.99
N LYS A 2 36.59 -6.53 -0.04
CA LYS A 2 36.24 -5.32 -0.81
C LYS A 2 34.94 -4.69 -0.26
N CYS A 3 34.75 -4.64 1.06
CA CYS A 3 33.51 -4.10 1.63
C CYS A 3 33.40 -2.56 1.57
N PHE A 4 34.44 -1.88 1.08
CA PHE A 4 34.51 -0.41 0.99
C PHE A 4 34.58 0.12 -0.45
N THR A 5 34.39 -0.75 -1.45
CA THR A 5 34.27 -0.31 -2.86
C THR A 5 32.81 -0.03 -3.18
N MET A 6 32.55 1.07 -3.89
CA MET A 6 31.22 1.36 -4.42
C MET A 6 30.62 0.11 -5.09
N PRO A 7 29.35 -0.22 -4.80
CA PRO A 7 28.72 -1.38 -5.39
C PRO A 7 28.70 -1.29 -6.93
N GLU A 8 28.83 -2.44 -7.58
CA GLU A 8 28.76 -2.55 -9.04
C GLU A 8 27.32 -2.31 -9.51
N TRP A 9 27.17 -1.88 -10.77
CA TRP A 9 25.85 -1.67 -11.36
C TRP A 9 25.14 -3.00 -11.58
N ALA A 10 23.86 -3.07 -11.18
CA ALA A 10 23.01 -4.23 -11.46
C ALA A 10 22.86 -4.46 -12.98
N TRP A 11 22.81 -3.37 -13.76
CA TRP A 11 22.79 -3.38 -15.22
C TRP A 11 23.92 -4.17 -15.87
N PHE A 12 25.09 -4.30 -15.21
CA PHE A 12 26.22 -5.06 -15.78
C PHE A 12 26.16 -6.56 -15.49
N LYS A 13 25.24 -7.00 -14.63
CA LYS A 13 25.15 -8.39 -14.17
C LYS A 13 23.86 -9.08 -14.57
N LEU A 14 22.80 -8.31 -14.73
CA LEU A 14 21.47 -8.81 -15.02
C LEU A 14 21.20 -8.72 -16.53
N ASN A 15 20.38 -9.64 -17.02
CA ASN A 15 19.92 -9.62 -18.40
C ASN A 15 18.84 -8.53 -18.57
N GLU A 16 19.01 -7.67 -19.58
CA GLU A 16 18.12 -6.52 -19.83
C GLU A 16 16.68 -6.95 -20.14
N ASP A 17 16.47 -7.96 -21.01
CA ASP A 17 15.13 -8.46 -21.33
C ASP A 17 14.39 -8.97 -20.08
N ALA A 18 15.11 -9.64 -19.17
CA ALA A 18 14.55 -10.11 -17.90
C ALA A 18 14.16 -8.93 -16.99
N ILE A 19 14.97 -7.88 -16.94
CA ILE A 19 14.66 -6.65 -16.19
C ILE A 19 13.40 -5.99 -16.77
N GLU A 20 13.35 -5.80 -18.10
CA GLU A 20 12.23 -5.14 -18.76
C GLU A 20 10.91 -5.90 -18.58
N ASN A 21 10.94 -7.23 -18.72
CA ASN A 21 9.75 -8.06 -18.51
C ASN A 21 9.26 -7.97 -17.05
N PHE A 22 10.18 -8.08 -16.09
CA PHE A 22 9.83 -7.97 -14.66
C PHE A 22 9.27 -6.58 -14.33
N ALA A 23 9.90 -5.52 -14.84
CA ALA A 23 9.45 -4.13 -14.68
C ALA A 23 8.08 -3.89 -15.29
N ASN A 24 7.80 -4.47 -16.46
CA ASN A 24 6.49 -4.35 -17.13
C ASN A 24 5.39 -5.03 -16.32
N ASP A 25 5.64 -6.21 -15.76
CA ASP A 25 4.65 -6.88 -14.91
C ASP A 25 4.44 -6.13 -13.58
N TYR A 26 5.51 -5.56 -12.99
CA TYR A 26 5.39 -4.71 -11.81
C TYR A 26 4.54 -3.45 -12.08
N LYS A 27 4.74 -2.78 -13.23
CA LYS A 27 3.90 -1.64 -13.64
C LYS A 27 2.43 -2.04 -13.81
N LYS A 28 2.13 -3.23 -14.33
CA LYS A 28 0.74 -3.74 -14.42
C LYS A 28 0.13 -3.91 -13.04
N PHE A 29 0.88 -4.50 -12.10
CA PHE A 29 0.44 -4.63 -10.71
C PHE A 29 0.11 -3.27 -10.07
N LEU A 30 0.99 -2.29 -10.17
CA LEU A 30 0.74 -0.93 -9.64
C LEU A 30 -0.43 -0.21 -10.32
N CYS A 31 -0.73 -0.57 -11.57
CA CYS A 31 -1.89 -0.04 -12.28
C CYS A 31 -3.20 -0.68 -11.79
N GLU A 32 -3.19 -1.98 -11.45
CA GLU A 32 -4.36 -2.71 -10.94
C GLU A 32 -4.64 -2.46 -9.44
N ALA A 33 -3.62 -2.10 -8.64
CA ALA A 33 -3.72 -1.99 -7.20
C ALA A 33 -3.17 -0.66 -6.65
N LYS A 34 -4.08 0.26 -6.26
CA LYS A 34 -3.73 1.56 -5.68
C LYS A 34 -4.07 1.68 -4.19
N THR A 35 -4.80 0.73 -3.65
CA THR A 35 -5.15 0.62 -2.22
C THR A 35 -4.69 -0.70 -1.61
N GLU A 36 -4.66 -0.78 -0.28
CA GLU A 36 -4.33 -2.01 0.44
C GLU A 36 -5.31 -3.15 0.10
N ARG A 37 -6.60 -2.82 -0.06
CA ARG A 37 -7.65 -3.79 -0.40
C ARG A 37 -7.47 -4.36 -1.80
N GLU A 38 -7.16 -3.52 -2.77
CA GLU A 38 -6.90 -3.94 -4.14
C GLU A 38 -5.61 -4.75 -4.24
N THR A 39 -4.58 -4.36 -3.48
CA THR A 39 -3.33 -5.11 -3.39
C THR A 39 -3.60 -6.53 -2.90
N VAL A 40 -4.31 -6.70 -1.78
CA VAL A 40 -4.67 -8.03 -1.27
C VAL A 40 -5.49 -8.83 -2.27
N LYS A 41 -6.48 -8.22 -2.92
CA LYS A 41 -7.28 -8.87 -3.97
C LYS A 41 -6.42 -9.34 -5.15
N TYR A 42 -5.49 -8.50 -5.61
CA TYR A 42 -4.55 -8.84 -6.67
C TYR A 42 -3.68 -10.05 -6.27
N LEU A 43 -3.08 -10.01 -5.07
CA LEU A 43 -2.22 -11.10 -4.58
C LEU A 43 -2.99 -12.43 -4.52
N ILE A 44 -4.22 -12.43 -4.01
CA ILE A 44 -5.05 -13.64 -3.95
C ILE A 44 -5.41 -14.14 -5.35
N LYS A 45 -5.81 -13.24 -6.25
CA LYS A 45 -6.15 -13.58 -7.64
C LYS A 45 -4.97 -14.25 -8.33
N GLU A 46 -3.78 -13.68 -8.22
CA GLU A 46 -2.58 -14.27 -8.82
C GLU A 46 -2.14 -15.54 -8.08
N ALA A 47 -2.18 -15.60 -6.75
CA ALA A 47 -1.79 -16.78 -5.98
C ALA A 47 -2.59 -18.03 -6.39
N LYS A 48 -3.90 -17.87 -6.65
CA LYS A 48 -4.76 -18.96 -7.12
C LYS A 48 -4.30 -19.57 -8.45
N ARG A 49 -3.64 -18.80 -9.31
CA ARG A 49 -3.05 -19.30 -10.57
C ARG A 49 -1.82 -20.19 -10.33
N TYR A 50 -1.23 -20.12 -9.14
CA TYR A 50 -0.11 -20.92 -8.67
C TYR A 50 -0.54 -21.93 -7.60
N ASP A 51 -1.79 -22.40 -7.66
CA ASP A 51 -2.37 -23.44 -6.81
C ASP A 51 -2.46 -23.12 -5.30
N PHE A 52 -2.36 -21.84 -4.93
CA PHE A 52 -2.63 -21.45 -3.55
C PHE A 52 -4.12 -21.59 -3.21
N LYS A 53 -4.39 -22.16 -2.03
CA LYS A 53 -5.75 -22.35 -1.50
C LYS A 53 -5.92 -21.70 -0.13
N PRO A 54 -7.13 -21.28 0.27
CA PRO A 54 -7.40 -20.93 1.65
C PRO A 54 -6.99 -22.06 2.58
N ILE A 55 -6.27 -21.74 3.66
CA ILE A 55 -5.78 -22.74 4.63
C ILE A 55 -6.93 -23.55 5.27
N ASP A 56 -8.12 -22.94 5.37
CA ASP A 56 -9.31 -23.58 5.93
C ASP A 56 -9.89 -24.67 5.03
N GLU A 57 -9.59 -24.66 3.72
CA GLU A 57 -10.04 -25.70 2.78
C GLU A 57 -9.25 -27.02 2.91
N LEU A 58 -8.14 -27.02 3.66
CA LEU A 58 -7.25 -28.17 3.80
C LEU A 58 -7.25 -28.68 5.24
N GLU A 59 -7.66 -29.93 5.47
CA GLU A 59 -7.64 -30.55 6.80
C GLU A 59 -6.21 -30.89 7.29
N LYS A 60 -5.30 -31.17 6.35
CA LYS A 60 -3.91 -31.52 6.62
C LYS A 60 -3.00 -30.82 5.61
N LEU A 61 -1.79 -30.50 6.05
CA LEU A 61 -0.76 -29.90 5.22
C LEU A 61 0.38 -30.90 4.96
N SER A 62 0.82 -30.94 3.71
CA SER A 62 1.90 -31.76 3.19
C SER A 62 2.98 -30.88 2.54
N VAL A 63 4.18 -31.43 2.37
CA VAL A 63 5.29 -30.73 1.72
C VAL A 63 4.91 -30.27 0.31
N GLY A 64 5.07 -28.98 0.07
CA GLY A 64 4.73 -28.31 -1.19
C GLY A 64 3.30 -27.79 -1.29
N ASP A 65 2.47 -28.01 -0.27
CA ASP A 65 1.15 -27.36 -0.21
C ASP A 65 1.33 -25.84 -0.16
N LYS A 66 0.47 -25.14 -0.88
CA LYS A 66 0.47 -23.67 -1.01
C LYS A 66 -0.82 -23.14 -0.41
N VAL A 67 -0.71 -22.38 0.67
CA VAL A 67 -1.87 -21.93 1.44
C VAL A 67 -1.83 -20.45 1.76
N TYR A 68 -3.00 -19.86 1.95
CA TYR A 68 -3.12 -18.49 2.43
C TYR A 68 -4.28 -18.31 3.40
N ALA A 69 -4.20 -17.24 4.19
CA ALA A 69 -5.29 -16.75 5.01
C ALA A 69 -5.39 -15.23 4.86
N THR A 70 -6.61 -14.71 4.87
CA THR A 70 -6.87 -13.27 4.70
C THR A 70 -7.62 -12.72 5.89
N PHE A 71 -7.37 -11.46 6.24
CA PHE A 71 -8.17 -10.76 7.23
C PHE A 71 -8.73 -9.46 6.67
N ARG A 72 -10.07 -9.32 6.75
CA ARG A 72 -10.83 -8.12 6.35
C ARG A 72 -10.53 -7.57 4.95
N ASN A 73 -9.97 -8.40 4.07
CA ASN A 73 -9.44 -8.03 2.76
C ASN A 73 -8.39 -6.90 2.80
N LYS A 74 -7.65 -6.75 3.90
CA LYS A 74 -6.54 -5.77 4.03
C LYS A 74 -5.22 -6.41 4.46
N LEU A 75 -5.26 -7.66 4.91
CA LEU A 75 -4.08 -8.43 5.24
C LEU A 75 -4.17 -9.80 4.56
N VAL A 76 -3.04 -10.29 4.05
CA VAL A 76 -2.91 -11.68 3.61
C VAL A 76 -1.59 -12.29 4.07
N ALA A 77 -1.66 -13.47 4.67
CA ALA A 77 -0.51 -14.30 4.98
C ALA A 77 -0.54 -15.52 4.06
N MET A 78 0.60 -15.85 3.45
CA MET A 78 0.75 -16.93 2.48
C MET A 78 1.90 -17.83 2.89
N ALA A 79 1.80 -19.14 2.63
CA ALA A 79 2.85 -20.10 2.93
C ALA A 79 3.00 -21.17 1.85
N VAL A 80 4.25 -21.59 1.64
CA VAL A 80 4.61 -22.81 0.89
C VAL A 80 5.26 -23.79 1.86
N ILE A 81 4.61 -24.93 2.08
CA ILE A 81 5.00 -25.87 3.14
C ILE A 81 6.32 -26.55 2.78
N GLY A 82 7.30 -26.44 3.69
CA GLY A 82 8.64 -26.95 3.49
C GLY A 82 8.82 -28.41 3.92
N LYS A 83 10.02 -28.94 3.65
CA LYS A 83 10.40 -30.32 4.00
C LYS A 83 10.67 -30.50 5.49
N ASN A 84 11.29 -29.51 6.12
CA ASN A 84 11.62 -29.55 7.53
C ASN A 84 10.36 -29.36 8.40
N PRO A 85 10.29 -29.99 9.58
CA PRO A 85 9.19 -29.76 10.52
C PRO A 85 9.10 -28.29 10.89
N VAL A 86 7.88 -27.76 11.06
CA VAL A 86 7.63 -26.35 11.44
C VAL A 86 8.32 -25.94 12.75
N THR A 87 8.64 -26.90 13.62
CA THR A 87 9.40 -26.67 14.86
C THR A 87 10.87 -26.28 14.63
N LYS A 88 11.39 -26.50 13.42
CA LYS A 88 12.70 -26.00 12.95
C LYS A 88 12.63 -24.56 12.45
N GLY A 89 11.45 -23.93 12.51
CA GLY A 89 11.22 -22.54 12.18
C GLY A 89 10.84 -22.32 10.71
N PHE A 90 10.50 -21.07 10.42
CA PHE A 90 10.01 -20.58 9.14
C PHE A 90 11.05 -19.70 8.45
N ARG A 91 10.83 -19.43 7.16
CA ARG A 91 11.51 -18.36 6.40
C ARG A 91 10.47 -17.34 6.00
N ILE A 92 10.46 -16.22 6.71
CA ILE A 92 9.40 -15.21 6.62
C ILE A 92 9.94 -14.01 5.86
N ILE A 93 9.13 -13.46 4.97
CA ILE A 93 9.32 -12.12 4.42
C ILE A 93 8.04 -11.32 4.65
N GLY A 94 8.18 -10.12 5.21
CA GLY A 94 7.06 -9.24 5.53
C GLY A 94 7.21 -7.89 4.84
N SER A 95 6.11 -7.38 4.29
CA SER A 95 6.00 -6.06 3.65
C SER A 95 4.61 -5.47 3.90
N HIS A 96 4.46 -4.15 3.78
CA HIS A 96 3.16 -3.49 3.94
C HIS A 96 2.53 -3.08 2.61
N THR A 97 1.20 -3.11 2.59
CA THR A 97 0.38 -2.92 1.38
C THR A 97 -0.30 -1.55 1.34
N ASP A 98 -0.37 -0.88 2.49
CA ASP A 98 -0.84 0.49 2.59
C ASP A 98 0.22 1.50 2.14
N THR A 99 -0.25 2.62 1.64
CA THR A 99 0.54 3.72 1.10
C THR A 99 -0.11 5.01 1.56
N PRO A 100 0.64 6.11 1.76
CA PRO A 100 0.06 7.40 2.08
C PRO A 100 -0.97 7.84 1.02
N ARG A 101 -2.11 8.36 1.50
CA ARG A 101 -3.28 8.70 0.67
C ARG A 101 -4.15 9.77 1.33
N ILE A 102 -5.21 10.19 0.65
CA ILE A 102 -6.16 11.19 1.15
C ILE A 102 -7.54 10.56 1.28
N ASP A 103 -8.02 10.35 2.49
CA ASP A 103 -9.27 9.65 2.76
C ASP A 103 -10.44 10.63 2.80
N LEU A 104 -11.62 10.19 2.38
CA LEU A 104 -12.83 10.96 2.63
C LEU A 104 -13.21 10.87 4.11
N LYS A 105 -13.63 11.99 4.70
CA LYS A 105 -14.24 11.99 6.05
C LYS A 105 -15.60 11.27 6.00
N PRO A 106 -16.13 10.77 7.13
CA PRO A 106 -17.42 10.05 7.16
C PRO A 106 -18.63 10.86 6.67
N ALA A 107 -18.59 12.19 6.84
CA ALA A 107 -19.58 13.11 6.26
C ALA A 107 -18.86 14.09 5.32
N PRO A 108 -18.46 13.64 4.12
CA PRO A 108 -17.51 14.39 3.30
C PRO A 108 -18.20 15.46 2.48
N LEU A 109 -19.43 15.22 2.01
CA LEU A 109 -20.05 16.06 0.98
C LEU A 109 -20.69 17.34 1.55
N TYR A 110 -20.21 18.49 1.06
CA TYR A 110 -20.77 19.80 1.38
C TYR A 110 -20.77 20.70 0.15
N GLU A 111 -21.51 21.81 0.20
CA GLU A 111 -21.46 22.85 -0.82
C GLU A 111 -20.87 24.13 -0.24
N ASN A 112 -20.03 24.80 -1.02
CA ASN A 112 -19.51 26.12 -0.72
C ASN A 112 -19.35 26.93 -2.01
N SER A 113 -19.92 28.13 -2.04
CA SER A 113 -19.75 29.09 -3.14
C SER A 113 -20.12 28.51 -4.52
N GLY A 114 -21.19 27.70 -4.59
CA GLY A 114 -21.66 27.07 -5.82
C GLY A 114 -20.80 25.87 -6.29
N ILE A 115 -19.97 25.31 -5.42
CA ILE A 115 -19.15 24.13 -5.69
C ILE A 115 -19.44 23.08 -4.61
N ALA A 116 -19.80 21.87 -5.04
CA ALA A 116 -19.83 20.71 -4.17
C ALA A 116 -18.41 20.20 -3.96
N MET A 117 -18.05 19.96 -2.70
CA MET A 117 -16.73 19.60 -2.24
C MET A 117 -16.81 18.36 -1.35
N LEU A 118 -15.73 17.58 -1.29
CA LEU A 118 -15.57 16.45 -0.38
C LEU A 118 -14.50 16.78 0.66
N LYS A 119 -14.88 16.74 1.93
CA LYS A 119 -13.94 16.85 3.04
C LYS A 119 -13.09 15.59 3.13
N THR A 120 -11.82 15.80 3.45
CA THR A 120 -10.84 14.73 3.47
C THR A 120 -10.02 14.74 4.76
N HIS A 121 -9.30 13.65 4.99
CA HIS A 121 -8.27 13.54 6.01
C HIS A 121 -7.12 12.72 5.43
N TYR A 122 -5.90 13.21 5.53
CA TYR A 122 -4.75 12.46 5.02
C TYR A 122 -4.46 11.22 5.88
N TYR A 123 -3.95 10.17 5.23
CA TYR A 123 -3.51 8.91 5.81
C TYR A 123 -2.01 8.78 5.60
N GLY A 124 -1.27 8.46 6.66
CA GLY A 124 0.20 8.36 6.62
C GLY A 124 0.94 9.69 6.49
N GLY A 125 2.25 9.61 6.28
CA GLY A 125 3.18 10.74 6.22
C GLY A 125 3.18 11.51 4.88
N VAL A 126 2.07 12.14 4.49
CA VAL A 126 2.01 12.87 3.20
C VAL A 126 2.74 14.23 3.21
N LYS A 127 3.49 14.52 2.15
CA LYS A 127 3.87 15.89 1.78
C LYS A 127 2.66 16.58 1.12
N LYS A 128 1.82 17.22 1.92
CA LYS A 128 0.51 17.78 1.53
C LYS A 128 0.52 18.62 0.24
N TYR A 129 1.58 19.42 0.02
CA TYR A 129 1.72 20.25 -1.18
C TYR A 129 1.89 19.45 -2.49
N GLN A 130 2.21 18.16 -2.44
CA GLN A 130 2.29 17.30 -3.62
C GLN A 130 0.93 16.73 -4.05
N TRP A 131 -0.12 16.94 -3.25
CA TRP A 131 -1.46 16.38 -3.47
C TRP A 131 -2.45 17.40 -4.05
N VAL A 132 -2.05 18.66 -4.16
CA VAL A 132 -2.85 19.74 -4.75
C VAL A 132 -2.52 19.88 -6.24
N ALA A 133 -3.48 20.38 -7.03
CA ALA A 133 -3.32 20.66 -8.46
C ALA A 133 -2.87 19.46 -9.33
N ILE A 134 -3.13 18.23 -8.88
CA ILE A 134 -2.91 16.99 -9.65
C ILE A 134 -4.24 16.26 -9.88
N PRO A 135 -4.36 15.43 -10.93
CA PRO A 135 -5.52 14.57 -11.11
C PRO A 135 -5.51 13.42 -10.10
N LEU A 136 -6.64 13.23 -9.43
CA LEU A 136 -6.88 12.19 -8.43
C LEU A 136 -8.02 11.27 -8.90
N ALA A 137 -7.91 9.99 -8.57
CA ALA A 137 -8.95 8.99 -8.73
C ALA A 137 -9.49 8.61 -7.33
N LEU A 138 -10.76 8.22 -7.28
CA LEU A 138 -11.42 7.78 -6.05
C LEU A 138 -11.51 6.25 -6.05
N HIS A 139 -10.91 5.64 -5.04
CA HIS A 139 -10.88 4.19 -4.84
C HIS A 139 -11.47 3.83 -3.48
N GLY A 140 -11.99 2.63 -3.34
CA GLY A 140 -12.31 2.08 -2.04
C GLY A 140 -13.54 1.19 -2.03
N THR A 141 -14.20 1.13 -0.88
CA THR A 141 -15.30 0.20 -0.63
C THR A 141 -16.39 0.85 0.22
N ILE A 142 -17.65 0.58 -0.12
CA ILE A 142 -18.82 1.03 0.64
C ILE A 142 -19.58 -0.19 1.15
N ALA A 143 -19.90 -0.21 2.44
CA ALA A 143 -20.84 -1.17 3.03
C ALA A 143 -22.21 -0.51 3.15
N PHE A 144 -23.19 -1.06 2.45
CA PHE A 144 -24.58 -0.58 2.41
C PHE A 144 -25.38 -1.13 3.59
N LYS A 145 -26.50 -0.47 3.89
CA LYS A 145 -27.40 -0.84 4.99
C LYS A 145 -27.98 -2.27 4.89
N ASP A 146 -28.12 -2.80 3.68
CA ASP A 146 -28.59 -4.17 3.44
C ASP A 146 -27.49 -5.24 3.66
N GLY A 147 -26.27 -4.82 4.01
CA GLY A 147 -25.10 -5.69 4.18
C GLY A 147 -24.30 -5.92 2.90
N THR A 148 -24.76 -5.42 1.75
CA THR A 148 -24.00 -5.48 0.51
C THR A 148 -22.73 -4.64 0.62
N VAL A 149 -21.64 -5.13 0.06
CA VAL A 149 -20.37 -4.42 -0.01
C VAL A 149 -20.00 -4.24 -1.47
N LYS A 150 -19.71 -3.01 -1.90
CA LYS A 150 -19.28 -2.73 -3.28
C LYS A 150 -17.96 -1.97 -3.31
N ASP A 151 -17.14 -2.32 -4.28
CA ASP A 151 -15.95 -1.55 -4.62
C ASP A 151 -16.32 -0.35 -5.48
N ILE A 152 -15.66 0.77 -5.23
CA ILE A 152 -15.80 2.02 -5.97
C ILE A 152 -14.44 2.35 -6.56
N VAL A 153 -14.40 2.52 -7.88
CA VAL A 153 -13.25 3.01 -8.63
C VAL A 153 -13.77 4.04 -9.62
N ILE A 154 -13.29 5.28 -9.53
CA ILE A 154 -13.68 6.39 -10.39
C ILE A 154 -12.43 7.20 -10.73
N GLY A 155 -12.13 7.35 -12.02
CA GLY A 155 -11.03 8.18 -12.49
C GLY A 155 -9.81 7.43 -13.01
N GLU A 156 -9.92 6.10 -13.17
CA GLU A 156 -8.88 5.26 -13.78
C GLU A 156 -9.09 5.06 -15.28
N ASP A 157 -10.34 4.91 -15.72
CA ASP A 157 -10.68 4.84 -17.13
C ASP A 157 -10.57 6.22 -17.77
N ASP A 158 -10.07 6.29 -19.02
CA ASP A 158 -9.85 7.57 -19.70
C ASP A 158 -11.17 8.35 -19.96
N SER A 159 -12.33 7.69 -19.84
CA SER A 159 -13.67 8.29 -19.93
C SER A 159 -14.24 8.78 -18.60
N ASP A 160 -13.62 8.41 -17.49
CA ASP A 160 -14.10 8.76 -16.15
C ASP A 160 -13.79 10.22 -15.81
N PRO A 161 -14.60 10.84 -14.93
CA PRO A 161 -14.19 12.07 -14.29
C PRO A 161 -13.03 11.81 -13.32
N ILE A 162 -12.17 12.82 -13.18
CA ILE A 162 -11.12 12.87 -12.15
C ILE A 162 -11.47 13.92 -11.10
N PHE A 163 -10.81 13.82 -9.95
CA PHE A 163 -10.92 14.74 -8.82
C PHE A 163 -9.67 15.62 -8.75
N VAL A 164 -9.81 16.82 -8.20
CA VAL A 164 -8.68 17.75 -8.00
C VAL A 164 -8.85 18.46 -6.67
N ILE A 165 -7.78 18.52 -5.88
CA ILE A 165 -7.68 19.43 -4.73
C ILE A 165 -7.12 20.74 -5.27
N PRO A 166 -7.90 21.84 -5.30
CA PRO A 166 -7.45 23.10 -5.88
C PRO A 166 -6.37 23.74 -4.98
N ASP A 167 -5.36 24.32 -5.62
CA ASP A 167 -4.38 25.18 -4.93
C ASP A 167 -4.67 26.67 -5.19
N VAL A 168 -4.15 27.53 -4.33
CA VAL A 168 -4.30 28.98 -4.45
C VAL A 168 -3.45 29.46 -5.63
N ALA A 169 -4.06 30.28 -6.51
CA ALA A 169 -3.32 30.89 -7.61
C ALA A 169 -2.21 31.81 -7.07
N PRO A 170 -0.99 31.79 -7.65
CA PRO A 170 0.15 32.55 -7.13
C PRO A 170 -0.13 34.06 -7.06
N HIS A 171 -0.96 34.60 -7.96
CA HIS A 171 -1.34 36.01 -8.01
C HIS A 171 -2.05 36.54 -6.75
N ILE A 172 -2.67 35.67 -5.94
CA ILE A 172 -3.43 36.04 -4.74
C ILE A 172 -2.93 35.32 -3.46
N GLY A 173 -1.90 34.48 -3.58
CA GLY A 173 -1.37 33.66 -2.49
C GLY A 173 -0.53 34.41 -1.45
N GLY A 174 -0.07 35.62 -1.77
CA GLY A 174 0.96 36.32 -1.00
C GLY A 174 0.67 36.57 0.49
N LYS A 175 -0.59 36.77 0.88
CA LYS A 175 -0.95 36.95 2.30
C LYS A 175 -1.30 35.65 3.03
N LYS A 176 -1.46 34.53 2.31
CA LYS A 176 -1.97 33.27 2.88
C LYS A 176 -0.93 32.16 2.87
N GLN A 177 -0.31 31.86 1.73
CA GLN A 177 0.60 30.73 1.58
C GLN A 177 2.07 31.14 1.61
N GLU A 178 2.46 32.27 1.03
CA GLU A 178 3.88 32.69 0.93
C GLU A 178 4.55 32.93 2.29
N SER A 179 3.77 33.28 3.32
CA SER A 179 4.28 33.47 4.68
C SER A 179 4.40 32.17 5.50
N ARG A 180 3.90 31.04 5.00
CA ARG A 180 3.89 29.77 5.73
C ARG A 180 5.22 29.03 5.52
N LYS A 181 5.63 28.24 6.53
CA LYS A 181 6.77 27.32 6.39
C LYS A 181 6.42 26.23 5.38
N GLY A 182 7.42 25.63 4.73
CA GLY A 182 7.23 24.57 3.73
C GLY A 182 6.35 23.40 4.20
N THR A 183 6.42 23.02 5.49
CA THR A 183 5.59 21.96 6.09
C THR A 183 4.13 22.36 6.33
N GLU A 184 3.83 23.65 6.25
CA GLU A 184 2.55 24.27 6.58
C GLU A 184 1.92 24.97 5.37
N VAL A 185 2.61 25.06 4.23
CA VAL A 185 2.10 25.73 3.01
C VAL A 185 0.66 25.29 2.69
N ILE A 186 0.41 23.98 2.76
CA ILE A 186 -0.92 23.38 2.70
C ILE A 186 -1.22 22.69 4.03
N GLU A 187 -2.33 23.07 4.67
CA GLU A 187 -2.82 22.43 5.89
C GLU A 187 -3.72 21.23 5.58
N GLY A 188 -3.93 20.33 6.55
CA GLY A 188 -4.74 19.12 6.34
C GLY A 188 -6.20 19.43 5.99
N GLU A 189 -6.79 20.43 6.63
CA GLU A 189 -8.17 20.89 6.36
C GLU A 189 -8.30 21.67 5.03
N GLU A 190 -7.19 21.91 4.33
CA GLU A 190 -7.19 22.52 2.99
C GLU A 190 -7.18 21.46 1.87
N LEU A 191 -7.16 20.16 2.20
CA LEU A 191 -7.08 19.06 1.23
C LEU A 191 -8.44 18.60 0.68
N HIS A 192 -9.45 19.48 0.67
CA HIS A 192 -10.77 19.13 0.17
C HIS A 192 -10.80 19.08 -1.35
N THR A 193 -11.42 18.05 -1.93
CA THR A 193 -11.49 17.89 -3.38
C THR A 193 -12.83 18.37 -3.95
N ILE A 194 -12.81 18.81 -5.21
CA ILE A 194 -14.01 19.22 -5.93
C ILE A 194 -14.82 17.98 -6.36
N ALA A 195 -16.12 17.98 -6.07
CA ALA A 195 -17.06 16.94 -6.48
C ALA A 195 -17.95 17.36 -7.66
N GLY A 196 -18.17 18.66 -7.85
CA GLY A 196 -18.93 19.19 -8.98
C GLY A 196 -19.35 20.64 -8.81
N ASN A 197 -19.81 21.27 -9.89
CA ASN A 197 -20.29 22.65 -9.92
C ASN A 197 -21.64 22.83 -10.65
N LYS A 198 -22.25 21.73 -11.11
CA LYS A 198 -23.51 21.76 -11.85
C LYS A 198 -24.69 21.71 -10.85
N PRO A 199 -25.56 22.73 -10.80
CA PRO A 199 -26.73 22.70 -9.92
C PRO A 199 -27.84 21.81 -10.49
N ILE A 200 -28.68 21.27 -9.61
CA ILE A 200 -29.96 20.68 -10.01
C ILE A 200 -30.87 21.80 -10.54
N ARG A 201 -31.65 21.52 -11.60
CA ARG A 201 -32.66 22.45 -12.08
C ARG A 201 -33.88 22.38 -11.18
N SER A 202 -34.33 23.51 -10.64
CA SER A 202 -35.61 23.62 -9.95
C SER A 202 -36.33 24.91 -10.33
N GLU A 203 -37.63 24.95 -10.05
CA GLU A 203 -38.47 26.14 -10.30
C GLU A 203 -38.13 27.30 -9.36
N LYS A 204 -37.35 27.06 -8.29
CA LYS A 204 -36.91 28.07 -7.33
C LYS A 204 -35.52 28.58 -7.71
N GLN A 205 -35.37 29.89 -7.91
CA GLN A 205 -34.10 30.51 -8.32
C GLN A 205 -32.94 30.33 -7.31
N ASP A 206 -33.23 30.14 -6.02
CA ASP A 206 -32.25 30.08 -4.93
C ASP A 206 -32.36 28.80 -4.09
N GLU A 207 -32.38 27.64 -4.75
CA GLU A 207 -32.37 26.38 -4.01
C GLU A 207 -31.03 26.17 -3.28
N LYS A 208 -31.11 26.14 -1.95
CA LYS A 208 -29.96 25.85 -1.09
C LYS A 208 -29.37 24.47 -1.41
N ASP A 209 -28.04 24.41 -1.48
CA ASP A 209 -27.25 23.20 -1.70
C ASP A 209 -27.59 22.51 -3.04
N SER A 210 -27.95 23.30 -4.07
CA SER A 210 -28.41 22.78 -5.37
C SER A 210 -27.34 21.97 -6.12
N VAL A 211 -26.05 22.26 -5.92
CA VAL A 211 -24.94 21.53 -6.52
C VAL A 211 -24.65 20.25 -5.75
N LYS A 212 -24.66 20.29 -4.41
CA LYS A 212 -24.58 19.09 -3.57
C LYS A 212 -25.71 18.11 -3.91
N LYS A 213 -26.94 18.60 -4.09
CA LYS A 213 -28.08 17.76 -4.51
C LYS A 213 -27.86 17.12 -5.87
N MET A 214 -27.24 17.83 -6.82
CA MET A 214 -26.89 17.25 -8.11
C MET A 214 -25.84 16.14 -7.98
N VAL A 215 -24.83 16.31 -7.13
CA VAL A 215 -23.84 15.26 -6.85
C VAL A 215 -24.50 14.04 -6.19
N LEU A 216 -25.36 14.25 -5.20
CA LEU A 216 -26.11 13.14 -4.57
C LEU A 216 -26.99 12.40 -5.58
N LYS A 217 -27.65 13.12 -6.48
CA LYS A 217 -28.42 12.51 -7.57
C LYS A 217 -27.54 11.63 -8.46
N ILE A 218 -26.35 12.09 -8.83
CA ILE A 218 -25.41 11.30 -9.63
C ILE A 218 -24.93 10.06 -8.86
N LEU A 219 -24.61 10.21 -7.58
CA LEU A 219 -24.19 9.12 -6.70
C LEU A 219 -25.26 8.02 -6.60
N GLU A 220 -26.52 8.43 -6.43
CA GLU A 220 -27.65 7.51 -6.35
C GLU A 220 -27.93 6.85 -7.71
N GLU A 221 -28.00 7.63 -8.81
CA GLU A 221 -28.35 7.11 -10.15
C GLU A 221 -27.27 6.19 -10.73
N LYS A 222 -25.98 6.52 -10.56
CA LYS A 222 -24.88 5.74 -11.16
C LYS A 222 -24.37 4.62 -10.28
N TYR A 223 -24.31 4.85 -8.97
CA TYR A 223 -23.63 3.95 -8.04
C TYR A 223 -24.56 3.37 -6.98
N GLY A 224 -25.81 3.86 -6.89
CA GLY A 224 -26.76 3.47 -5.86
C GLY A 224 -26.35 3.96 -4.46
N ILE A 225 -25.52 5.00 -4.38
CA ILE A 225 -24.97 5.53 -3.11
C ILE A 225 -25.86 6.66 -2.62
N LYS A 226 -26.34 6.54 -1.39
CA LYS A 226 -26.99 7.63 -0.64
C LYS A 226 -25.96 8.36 0.22
N GLU A 227 -26.30 9.56 0.66
CA GLU A 227 -25.40 10.34 1.52
C GLU A 227 -25.02 9.59 2.81
N GLU A 228 -25.97 8.87 3.40
CA GLU A 228 -25.76 8.09 4.63
C GLU A 228 -24.80 6.90 4.45
N ASP A 229 -24.70 6.34 3.24
CA ASP A 229 -23.80 5.21 2.96
C ASP A 229 -22.31 5.65 3.01
N LEU A 230 -22.02 6.95 2.88
CA LEU A 230 -20.66 7.48 2.98
C LEU A 230 -20.07 7.37 4.39
N ILE A 231 -20.91 7.17 5.42
CA ILE A 231 -20.46 6.98 6.81
C ILE A 231 -19.76 5.63 6.98
N SER A 232 -20.21 4.60 6.26
CA SER A 232 -19.67 3.24 6.26
C SER A 232 -18.76 2.96 5.06
N ALA A 233 -18.15 4.02 4.53
CA ALA A 233 -17.27 3.97 3.38
C ALA A 233 -15.79 4.10 3.77
N ASP A 234 -14.96 3.20 3.23
CA ASP A 234 -13.51 3.35 3.19
C ASP A 234 -13.16 3.88 1.79
N LEU A 235 -13.18 5.22 1.58
CA LEU A 235 -12.87 5.84 0.28
C LEU A 235 -11.61 6.69 0.36
N ALA A 236 -10.74 6.53 -0.63
CA ALA A 236 -9.46 7.19 -0.75
C ALA A 236 -9.30 7.86 -2.11
N LEU A 237 -8.78 9.08 -2.09
CA LEU A 237 -8.22 9.75 -3.24
C LEU A 237 -6.76 9.34 -3.39
N VAL A 238 -6.42 8.85 -4.58
CA VAL A 238 -5.08 8.46 -4.99
C VAL A 238 -4.73 9.17 -6.30
N PRO A 239 -3.44 9.38 -6.63
CA PRO A 239 -3.07 9.94 -7.92
C PRO A 239 -3.60 9.10 -9.10
N ALA A 240 -4.26 9.76 -10.05
CA ALA A 240 -4.76 9.13 -11.28
C ALA A 240 -3.64 8.82 -12.30
N PHE A 241 -2.38 9.04 -11.93
CA PHE A 241 -1.24 8.76 -12.80
C PHE A 241 -1.07 7.24 -13.02
N LYS A 242 -0.85 6.86 -14.27
CA LYS A 242 -0.45 5.50 -14.65
C LYS A 242 1.06 5.32 -14.42
N PRO A 243 1.54 4.14 -13.99
CA PRO A 243 2.98 3.85 -13.90
C PRO A 243 3.69 4.04 -15.25
N ARG A 244 4.87 4.69 -15.25
CA ARG A 244 5.64 4.99 -16.47
C ARG A 244 7.13 4.75 -16.26
N ASP A 245 7.83 4.50 -17.36
CA ASP A 245 9.29 4.58 -17.35
C ASP A 245 9.74 6.04 -17.24
N ALA A 246 10.80 6.28 -16.49
CA ALA A 246 11.39 7.59 -16.25
C ALA A 246 12.86 7.62 -16.72
N GLY A 247 13.30 8.80 -17.18
CA GLY A 247 14.62 9.00 -17.79
C GLY A 247 14.65 8.73 -19.30
N PHE A 248 15.62 9.30 -20.02
CA PHE A 248 15.79 9.08 -21.46
C PHE A 248 16.09 7.62 -21.79
N ASP A 249 16.78 6.92 -20.88
CA ASP A 249 17.16 5.52 -20.97
C ASP A 249 16.08 4.56 -20.46
N ARG A 250 14.97 5.08 -19.90
CA ARG A 250 13.86 4.29 -19.34
C ARG A 250 14.29 3.34 -18.21
N SER A 251 15.41 3.64 -17.54
CA SER A 251 16.00 2.79 -16.51
C SER A 251 15.26 2.79 -15.17
N MET A 252 14.28 3.68 -15.00
CA MET A 252 13.53 3.87 -13.75
C MET A 252 12.03 3.75 -13.97
N ILE A 253 11.29 3.44 -12.90
CA ILE A 253 9.83 3.43 -12.90
C ILE A 253 9.35 4.57 -12.01
N ALA A 254 8.45 5.40 -12.52
CA ALA A 254 7.74 6.43 -11.76
C ALA A 254 6.27 5.99 -11.61
N ALA A 255 5.82 5.85 -10.36
CA ALA A 255 4.45 5.44 -10.04
C ALA A 255 4.06 5.86 -8.63
N TYR A 256 2.76 6.01 -8.40
CA TYR A 256 2.20 6.15 -7.05
C TYR A 256 2.28 4.82 -6.29
N GLY A 257 2.58 4.91 -4.99
CA GLY A 257 2.54 3.78 -4.06
C GLY A 257 3.54 2.68 -4.34
N GLN A 258 4.74 3.05 -4.79
CA GLN A 258 5.87 2.11 -4.74
C GLN A 258 6.23 1.74 -3.30
N ASP A 259 6.02 2.67 -2.37
CA ASP A 259 6.09 2.48 -0.93
C ASP A 259 4.81 1.78 -0.40
N ASP A 260 4.86 0.54 0.07
CA ASP A 260 5.95 -0.46 -0.06
C ASP A 260 5.55 -1.58 -1.04
N ARG A 261 4.67 -1.25 -1.99
CA ARG A 261 4.19 -2.23 -2.98
C ARG A 261 5.30 -2.82 -3.84
N VAL A 262 6.46 -2.17 -3.97
CA VAL A 262 7.64 -2.76 -4.61
C VAL A 262 8.14 -4.00 -3.86
N CYS A 263 8.20 -3.95 -2.52
CA CYS A 263 8.61 -5.10 -1.72
C CYS A 263 7.48 -6.11 -1.61
N VAL A 264 6.22 -5.68 -1.55
CA VAL A 264 5.06 -6.60 -1.66
C VAL A 264 5.14 -7.43 -2.94
N TYR A 265 5.30 -6.78 -4.10
CA TYR A 265 5.33 -7.47 -5.39
C TYR A 265 6.52 -8.42 -5.50
N THR A 266 7.71 -7.97 -5.14
CA THR A 266 8.92 -8.80 -5.24
C THR A 266 8.90 -9.97 -4.25
N SER A 267 8.45 -9.75 -3.02
CA SER A 267 8.27 -10.80 -2.01
C SER A 267 7.21 -11.82 -2.42
N PHE A 268 6.09 -11.35 -2.98
CA PHE A 268 5.05 -12.22 -3.51
C PHE A 268 5.55 -13.08 -4.68
N ARG A 269 6.22 -12.46 -5.66
CA ARG A 269 6.83 -13.16 -6.81
C ARG A 269 7.82 -14.22 -6.36
N ALA A 270 8.70 -13.89 -5.41
CA ALA A 270 9.66 -14.84 -4.87
C ALA A 270 8.99 -16.03 -4.15
N LEU A 271 7.86 -15.81 -3.48
CA LEU A 271 7.12 -16.85 -2.76
C LEU A 271 6.37 -17.80 -3.71
N ILE A 272 5.64 -17.27 -4.69
CA ILE A 272 4.79 -18.10 -5.57
C ILE A 272 5.62 -19.02 -6.48
N GLU A 273 6.85 -18.62 -6.79
CA GLU A 273 7.84 -19.38 -7.55
C GLU A 273 8.48 -20.52 -6.73
N GLN A 274 8.21 -20.61 -5.42
CA GLN A 274 8.65 -21.75 -4.60
C GLN A 274 7.77 -22.98 -4.86
N GLU A 275 8.38 -24.17 -4.83
CA GLU A 275 7.66 -25.45 -4.91
C GLU A 275 7.78 -26.26 -3.61
N LYS A 276 8.98 -26.76 -3.30
CA LYS A 276 9.23 -27.61 -2.13
C LYS A 276 10.45 -27.09 -1.35
N PRO A 277 10.32 -25.92 -0.71
CA PRO A 277 11.44 -25.30 -0.01
C PRO A 277 11.91 -26.17 1.17
N GLU A 278 13.13 -25.95 1.63
CA GLU A 278 13.68 -26.72 2.76
C GLU A 278 12.92 -26.41 4.06
N PHE A 279 12.63 -25.14 4.31
CA PHE A 279 11.81 -24.64 5.41
C PHE A 279 10.51 -24.07 4.85
N THR A 280 9.43 -24.10 5.63
CA THR A 280 8.18 -23.44 5.23
C THR A 280 8.45 -21.96 5.00
N ALA A 281 8.22 -21.52 3.76
CA ALA A 281 8.39 -20.13 3.34
C ALA A 281 7.07 -19.38 3.53
N ILE A 282 7.14 -18.15 4.07
CA ILE A 282 5.97 -17.34 4.42
C ILE A 282 6.14 -15.94 3.84
N GLY A 283 5.13 -15.47 3.12
CA GLY A 283 4.96 -14.06 2.77
C GLY A 283 3.85 -13.45 3.62
N LEU A 284 4.15 -12.35 4.31
CA LEU A 284 3.23 -11.64 5.18
C LEU A 284 3.01 -10.22 4.65
N PHE A 285 1.78 -9.93 4.23
CA PHE A 285 1.42 -8.67 3.59
C PHE A 285 0.36 -7.97 4.43
N VAL A 286 0.76 -6.89 5.11
CA VAL A 286 -0.02 -6.23 6.17
C VAL A 286 -0.45 -4.81 5.79
N ASP A 287 -1.36 -4.24 6.57
CA ASP A 287 -1.86 -2.86 6.45
C ASP A 287 -1.42 -2.05 7.69
N ARG A 288 -1.65 -0.74 7.67
CA ARG A 288 -1.44 0.21 8.78
C ARG A 288 0.00 0.52 9.15
N GLU A 289 1.01 0.17 8.35
CA GLU A 289 2.40 0.54 8.66
C GLU A 289 2.52 2.06 8.78
N GLU A 290 1.97 2.78 7.79
CA GLU A 290 2.13 4.22 7.59
C GLU A 290 1.53 5.08 8.71
N ILE A 291 0.73 4.48 9.59
CA ILE A 291 0.12 5.11 10.76
C ILE A 291 0.66 4.56 12.09
N GLY A 292 1.79 3.86 12.05
CA GLY A 292 2.48 3.31 13.23
C GLY A 292 2.11 1.86 13.54
N SER A 293 1.64 1.09 12.57
CA SER A 293 1.29 -0.33 12.71
C SER A 293 0.22 -0.60 13.78
N ALA A 294 -0.69 0.34 14.03
CA ALA A 294 -1.80 0.16 14.94
C ALA A 294 -3.06 -0.28 14.17
N GLY A 295 -3.65 -1.42 14.55
CA GLY A 295 -4.88 -1.90 13.94
C GLY A 295 -5.02 -3.42 14.02
N ASP A 296 -6.17 -3.90 13.57
CA ASP A 296 -6.50 -5.32 13.50
C ASP A 296 -5.95 -6.01 12.23
N THR A 297 -5.51 -5.22 11.25
CA THR A 297 -4.90 -5.66 9.99
C THR A 297 -3.41 -5.34 9.91
N SER A 298 -2.80 -4.93 11.03
CA SER A 298 -1.38 -4.60 11.11
C SER A 298 -0.51 -5.76 11.58
N ILE A 299 0.81 -5.55 11.49
CA ILE A 299 1.81 -6.50 12.00
C ILE A 299 1.70 -6.73 13.52
N ASN A 300 1.13 -5.79 14.27
CA ASN A 300 0.93 -5.90 15.71
C ASN A 300 -0.35 -6.67 16.09
N SER A 301 -1.14 -7.11 15.11
CA SER A 301 -2.32 -7.95 15.34
C SER A 301 -1.92 -9.41 15.60
N MET A 302 -2.81 -10.17 16.27
CA MET A 302 -2.63 -11.60 16.52
C MET A 302 -2.85 -12.50 15.27
N PHE A 303 -3.03 -11.89 14.09
CA PHE A 303 -3.36 -12.66 12.90
C PHE A 303 -2.21 -13.56 12.45
N PHE A 304 -0.97 -13.11 12.61
CA PHE A 304 0.19 -13.90 12.20
C PHE A 304 0.34 -15.14 13.08
N GLU A 305 0.22 -15.00 14.40
CA GLU A 305 0.22 -16.10 15.36
C GLU A 305 -0.91 -17.07 15.08
N TYR A 306 -2.10 -16.56 14.74
CA TYR A 306 -3.23 -17.39 14.31
C TYR A 306 -2.86 -18.22 13.06
N PHE A 307 -2.30 -17.59 12.03
CA PHE A 307 -1.93 -18.28 10.79
C PHE A 307 -0.86 -19.37 11.04
N ILE A 308 0.17 -19.06 11.85
CA ILE A 308 1.19 -20.04 12.24
C ILE A 308 0.58 -21.19 13.03
N THR A 309 -0.33 -20.90 13.96
CA THR A 309 -1.03 -21.92 14.74
C THR A 309 -1.84 -22.85 13.85
N GLU A 310 -2.51 -22.32 12.83
CA GLU A 310 -3.23 -23.12 11.85
C GLU A 310 -2.31 -24.02 11.02
N ILE A 311 -1.16 -23.51 10.58
CA ILE A 311 -0.14 -24.34 9.91
C ILE A 311 0.33 -25.47 10.84
N MET A 312 0.63 -25.17 12.10
CA MET A 312 1.10 -26.15 13.08
C MET A 312 0.04 -27.23 13.37
N ARG A 313 -1.23 -26.81 13.51
CA ARG A 313 -2.39 -27.69 13.71
C ARG A 313 -2.50 -28.70 12.57
N LYS A 314 -2.50 -28.20 11.33
CA LYS A 314 -2.70 -29.03 10.12
C LYS A 314 -1.44 -29.82 9.73
N SER A 315 -0.27 -29.45 10.25
CA SER A 315 1.00 -30.19 10.10
C SER A 315 1.25 -31.22 11.22
N ALA A 316 0.29 -31.43 12.13
CA ALA A 316 0.40 -32.33 13.28
C ALA A 316 1.61 -32.06 14.20
N ALA A 317 2.07 -30.81 14.27
CA ALA A 317 3.24 -30.42 15.08
C ALA A 317 2.91 -30.18 16.57
N GLY A 318 1.62 -30.20 16.93
CA GLY A 318 1.11 -29.73 18.22
C GLY A 318 0.97 -28.20 18.25
N THR A 319 -0.01 -27.70 19.01
CA THR A 319 -0.39 -26.27 19.05
C THR A 319 -0.21 -25.66 20.43
N ASN A 320 0.59 -26.28 21.30
CA ASN A 320 0.88 -25.69 22.61
C ASN A 320 1.86 -24.51 22.46
N ILE A 321 1.86 -23.65 23.47
CA ILE A 321 2.64 -22.41 23.46
C ILE A 321 4.15 -22.65 23.35
N ASP A 322 4.67 -23.73 23.96
CA ASP A 322 6.09 -24.05 23.93
C ASP A 322 6.57 -24.39 22.50
N VAL A 323 5.74 -25.12 21.75
CA VAL A 323 6.05 -25.45 20.35
C VAL A 323 5.99 -24.19 19.48
N LEU A 324 5.02 -23.29 19.72
CA LEU A 324 4.89 -22.04 18.98
C LEU A 324 6.10 -21.13 19.21
N ILE A 325 6.48 -20.91 20.47
CA ILE A 325 7.67 -20.13 20.84
C ILE A 325 8.92 -20.74 20.21
N LYS A 326 9.08 -22.06 20.28
CA LYS A 326 10.23 -22.74 19.66
C LYS A 326 10.29 -22.56 18.15
N ALA A 327 9.14 -22.61 17.48
CA ALA A 327 9.07 -22.37 16.03
C ALA A 327 9.49 -20.92 15.71
N PHE A 328 9.00 -19.93 16.45
CA PHE A 328 9.38 -18.54 16.27
C PHE A 328 10.88 -18.29 16.53
N THR A 329 11.43 -18.80 17.63
CA THR A 329 12.86 -18.64 17.96
C THR A 329 13.79 -19.26 16.90
N ASN A 330 13.34 -20.31 16.20
CA ASN A 330 14.11 -20.92 15.11
C ASN A 330 13.84 -20.30 13.74
N SER A 331 12.91 -19.35 13.66
CA SER A 331 12.54 -18.69 12.40
C SER A 331 13.53 -17.60 12.02
N ARG A 332 13.55 -17.29 10.72
CA ARG A 332 14.30 -16.16 10.17
C ARG A 332 13.32 -15.29 9.38
N ALA A 333 13.40 -13.98 9.56
CA ALA A 333 12.49 -13.02 8.95
C ALA A 333 13.26 -11.92 8.22
N ILE A 334 12.81 -11.56 7.02
CA ILE A 334 13.21 -10.35 6.31
C ILE A 334 12.05 -9.37 6.42
N SER A 335 12.26 -8.25 7.10
CA SER A 335 11.37 -7.10 6.98
C SER A 335 11.78 -6.36 5.72
N ALA A 336 11.00 -6.50 4.65
CA ALA A 336 11.27 -5.85 3.37
C ALA A 336 10.42 -4.59 3.30
N ASP A 337 11.10 -3.47 3.17
CA ASP A 337 10.57 -2.12 3.05
C ASP A 337 11.52 -1.32 2.13
N VAL A 338 11.01 -0.26 1.51
CA VAL A 338 11.83 0.66 0.73
C VAL A 338 12.85 1.37 1.62
N ASN A 339 13.91 1.86 0.99
CA ASN A 339 14.87 2.73 1.65
C ASN A 339 15.21 3.91 0.74
N THR A 340 15.68 4.98 1.36
CA THR A 340 16.17 6.15 0.65
C THR A 340 17.45 5.84 -0.11
N VAL A 341 17.52 6.36 -1.34
CA VAL A 341 18.74 6.38 -2.15
C VAL A 341 19.30 7.79 -2.17
N VAL A 342 20.61 7.94 -2.34
CA VAL A 342 21.26 9.26 -2.42
C VAL A 342 20.57 10.12 -3.49
N ASP A 343 19.99 11.23 -3.06
CA ASP A 343 19.49 12.27 -3.95
C ASP A 343 20.68 13.14 -4.40
N PRO A 344 21.01 13.21 -5.71
CA PRO A 344 22.13 13.99 -6.20
C PRO A 344 22.07 15.48 -5.85
N LEU A 345 20.87 16.04 -5.63
CA LEU A 345 20.68 17.44 -5.24
C LEU A 345 20.84 17.68 -3.74
N HIS A 346 20.78 16.61 -2.94
CA HIS A 346 20.77 16.66 -1.47
C HIS A 346 21.70 15.62 -0.86
N GLY A 347 22.87 15.42 -1.47
CA GLY A 347 23.86 14.43 -1.03
C GLY A 347 24.40 14.69 0.37
N ASP A 348 24.29 15.93 0.86
CA ASP A 348 24.68 16.37 2.21
C ASP A 348 23.82 15.76 3.34
N LEU A 349 22.65 15.21 3.02
CA LEU A 349 21.79 14.51 3.98
C LEU A 349 22.22 13.07 4.26
N TYR A 350 23.19 12.53 3.50
CA TYR A 350 23.56 11.12 3.53
C TYR A 350 24.99 10.92 4.03
N ASP A 351 25.18 9.88 4.84
CA ASP A 351 26.50 9.28 5.00
C ASP A 351 26.76 8.36 3.80
N LEU A 352 27.48 8.88 2.80
CA LEU A 352 27.72 8.19 1.53
C LEU A 352 28.39 6.81 1.68
N SER A 353 29.10 6.56 2.78
CA SER A 353 29.73 5.26 3.03
C SER A 353 28.73 4.17 3.44
N ASN A 354 27.54 4.57 3.88
CA ASN A 354 26.46 3.69 4.35
C ASN A 354 25.13 3.92 3.62
N ALA A 355 25.13 4.70 2.52
CA ALA A 355 23.93 5.05 1.78
C ALA A 355 23.58 4.05 0.67
N GLY A 356 22.29 3.96 0.35
CA GLY A 356 21.80 3.25 -0.83
C GLY A 356 22.00 4.07 -2.10
N PHE A 357 22.24 3.38 -3.22
CA PHE A 357 22.40 4.01 -4.53
C PHE A 357 21.48 3.32 -5.54
N LEU A 358 20.80 4.13 -6.37
CA LEU A 358 19.90 3.62 -7.38
C LEU A 358 20.66 2.71 -8.38
N GLY A 359 20.06 1.57 -8.74
CA GLY A 359 20.66 0.62 -9.69
C GLY A 359 21.85 -0.18 -9.16
N LYS A 360 22.13 -0.13 -7.84
CA LYS A 360 23.27 -0.82 -7.20
C LYS A 360 22.89 -2.09 -6.41
N GLY A 361 21.71 -2.64 -6.69
CA GLY A 361 21.22 -3.87 -6.06
C GLY A 361 20.32 -3.60 -4.85
N VAL A 362 20.03 -4.67 -4.10
CA VAL A 362 19.17 -4.64 -2.91
C VAL A 362 19.90 -3.95 -1.76
N ILE A 363 19.18 -3.08 -1.04
CA ILE A 363 19.70 -2.40 0.15
C ILE A 363 19.49 -3.31 1.37
N LEU A 364 20.55 -3.53 2.14
CA LEU A 364 20.48 -4.22 3.42
C LEU A 364 20.66 -3.23 4.55
N THR A 365 19.66 -3.12 5.42
CA THR A 365 19.63 -2.14 6.49
C THR A 365 19.70 -2.83 7.85
N LYS A 366 20.81 -2.62 8.55
CA LYS A 366 21.02 -3.25 9.87
C LYS A 366 20.10 -2.67 10.94
N TYR A 367 19.86 -1.36 10.89
CA TYR A 367 19.02 -0.64 11.84
C TYR A 367 18.41 0.58 11.16
N THR A 368 17.25 1.02 11.66
CA THR A 368 16.64 2.31 11.32
C THR A 368 16.44 3.12 12.61
N GLY A 369 15.50 4.08 12.64
CA GLY A 369 15.12 4.80 13.85
C GLY A 369 15.72 6.20 14.02
N ARG A 370 15.50 6.78 15.21
CA ARG A 370 15.82 8.19 15.50
C ARG A 370 16.56 8.36 16.84
N GLY A 371 17.28 9.47 16.99
CA GLY A 371 17.88 9.87 18.28
C GLY A 371 18.87 8.87 18.90
N GLY A 372 19.49 8.01 18.11
CA GLY A 372 20.34 6.91 18.60
C GLY A 372 19.63 5.55 18.62
N LYS A 373 18.99 5.16 17.51
CA LYS A 373 18.29 3.87 17.32
C LYS A 373 17.07 3.65 18.23
N TYR A 374 16.35 4.71 18.62
CA TYR A 374 15.08 4.53 19.32
C TYR A 374 13.99 3.96 18.41
N SER A 375 13.14 3.10 18.98
CA SER A 375 11.93 2.56 18.33
C SER A 375 12.21 1.80 17.02
N THR A 376 13.34 1.08 16.96
CA THR A 376 13.73 0.27 15.80
C THR A 376 14.23 -1.11 16.26
N SER A 377 14.25 -2.05 15.33
CA SER A 377 15.11 -3.24 15.44
C SER A 377 16.56 -2.90 15.08
N GLU A 378 17.51 -3.66 15.62
CA GLU A 378 18.88 -3.75 15.13
C GLU A 378 19.22 -5.23 14.89
N ALA A 379 19.52 -5.58 13.64
CA ALA A 379 19.91 -6.94 13.29
C ALA A 379 21.24 -7.32 13.97
N HIS A 380 21.27 -8.51 14.56
CA HIS A 380 22.49 -9.10 15.11
C HIS A 380 23.48 -9.46 13.99
N ALA A 381 24.78 -9.54 14.33
CA ALA A 381 25.82 -9.84 13.34
C ALA A 381 25.79 -11.30 12.86
N GLU A 382 25.24 -12.19 13.68
CA GLU A 382 25.14 -13.63 13.49
C GLU A 382 23.92 -14.05 12.65
N TYR A 383 23.12 -13.08 12.20
CA TYR A 383 21.90 -13.34 11.45
C TYR A 383 22.16 -14.11 10.14
#